data_AF-A0A1W9IR23-F1
#
_entry.id   AF-A0A1W9IR23-F1
#
_cell.length_a   1.000
_cell.length_b   1.000
_cell.length_c   1.000
_cell.angle_alpha   90.00
_cell.angle_beta   90.00
_cell.angle_gamma   90.00
#
_symmetry.space_group_name_H-M   'P 1'
#
loop_
_entity.id
_entity.type
_entity.pdbx_description
1 polymer ?
#
loop_
_entity_poly.entity_id
_entity_poly.type
_entity_poly.pdbx_seq_one_letter_code
_entity_poly.pdbx_strand_id
1 'polypeptide(L)' 'MTPDTAKDPKLYPILRNLQFSPIKQGEDQFIVLWDPSGLSKEKLVLPLNYFFIVQHFDGEH' A
#
# COMPACT_ATOMS: atom_id res chain seq x y z
N MET A 1 12.71 -28.26 -13.26
CA MET A 1 13.03 -26.97 -12.63
C MET A 1 13.34 -25.98 -13.73
N THR A 2 12.35 -25.20 -14.17
CA THR A 2 12.59 -24.03 -15.01
C THR A 2 13.16 -22.93 -14.11
N PRO A 3 14.19 -22.18 -14.53
CA PRO A 3 14.71 -21.10 -13.73
C PRO A 3 13.62 -20.03 -13.65
N ASP A 4 13.09 -19.80 -12.45
CA ASP A 4 12.22 -18.66 -12.17
C ASP A 4 13.03 -17.40 -12.50
N THR A 5 12.75 -16.82 -13.66
CA THR A 5 13.35 -15.56 -14.04
C THR A 5 12.64 -14.52 -13.18
N ALA A 6 13.30 -14.09 -12.10
CA ALA A 6 12.74 -13.10 -11.19
C ALA A 6 12.23 -11.89 -12.01
N LYS A 7 10.91 -11.69 -12.01
CA LYS A 7 10.28 -10.61 -12.77
C LYS A 7 10.80 -9.28 -12.25
N ASP A 8 11.18 -8.38 -13.14
CA ASP A 8 11.61 -7.03 -12.77
C ASP A 8 10.50 -6.37 -11.93
N PRO A 9 10.74 -6.07 -10.64
CA PRO A 9 9.73 -5.48 -9.75
C PRO A 9 9.24 -4.11 -10.24
N LYS A 10 10.01 -3.42 -11.09
CA LYS A 10 9.57 -2.17 -11.72
C LYS A 10 8.51 -2.39 -12.79
N LEU A 11 8.56 -3.52 -13.49
CA LEU A 11 7.64 -3.87 -14.56
C LEU A 11 6.44 -4.70 -14.05
N TYR A 12 6.65 -5.41 -12.94
CA TYR A 12 5.66 -6.27 -12.31
C TYR A 12 5.68 -6.03 -10.79
N PRO A 13 5.21 -4.86 -10.33
CA PRO A 13 5.18 -4.58 -8.91
C PRO A 13 4.31 -5.64 -8.23
N ILE A 14 4.88 -6.24 -7.20
CA ILE A 14 4.17 -7.13 -6.28
C ILE A 14 2.95 -6.34 -5.74
N LEU A 15 1.83 -7.03 -5.46
CA LEU A 15 0.75 -6.45 -4.68
C LEU A 15 1.36 -5.81 -3.43
N ARG A 16 1.04 -4.53 -3.20
CA ARG A 16 1.99 -3.58 -2.63
C ARG A 16 2.18 -3.69 -1.13
N ASN A 17 1.59 -4.63 -0.40
CA ASN A 17 1.75 -4.81 1.05
C ASN A 17 2.00 -3.48 1.80
N LEU A 18 1.15 -2.50 1.47
CA LEU A 18 1.29 -1.13 1.88
C LEU A 18 1.21 -1.09 3.38
N GLN A 19 2.18 -0.42 3.98
CA GLN A 19 2.14 -0.20 5.42
C GLN A 19 1.19 0.96 5.71
N PHE A 20 0.47 0.86 6.82
CA PHE A 20 -0.52 1.85 7.18
C PHE A 20 -0.48 2.19 8.67
N SER A 21 -0.94 3.39 9.01
CA SER A 21 -1.09 3.84 10.38
C SER A 21 -2.24 4.84 10.50
N PRO A 22 -3.03 4.79 11.59
CA PRO A 22 -4.09 5.76 11.80
C PRO A 22 -3.53 7.13 12.20
N ILE A 23 -4.17 8.19 11.70
CA ILE A 23 -3.92 9.58 12.08
C ILE A 23 -5.26 10.20 12.49
N LYS A 24 -5.25 10.95 13.61
CA LYS A 24 -6.39 11.76 14.04
C LYS A 24 -6.11 13.23 13.79
N GLN A 25 -7.07 13.93 13.21
CA GLN A 25 -7.01 15.38 13.04
C GLN A 25 -8.33 15.97 13.52
N GLY A 26 -8.36 16.44 14.77
CA GLY A 26 -9.60 16.85 15.42
C GLY A 26 -10.55 15.67 15.59
N GLU A 27 -11.75 15.78 15.01
CA GLU A 27 -12.77 14.73 15.02
C GLU A 27 -12.60 13.73 13.87
N ASP A 28 -11.83 14.08 12.84
CA ASP A 28 -11.65 13.27 11.64
C ASP A 28 -10.60 12.17 11.85
N GLN A 29 -10.88 11.00 11.26
CA GLN A 29 -9.98 9.83 11.25
C GLN A 29 -9.47 9.55 9.85
N PHE A 30 -8.15 9.50 9.73
CA PHE A 30 -7.44 9.24 8.49
C PHE A 30 -6.54 8.01 8.65
N ILE A 31 -6.13 7.47 7.51
CA ILE A 31 -5.06 6.49 7.40
C ILE A 31 -3.95 7.11 6.55
N VAL A 32 -2.71 6.98 7.01
CA VAL A 32 -1.55 7.20 6.16
C VAL A 32 -1.08 5.85 5.63
N LEU A 33 -0.83 5.80 4.32
CA LEU A 33 -0.28 4.67 3.58
C LEU A 33 1.11 5.02 3.08
N TRP A 34 2.04 4.07 3.15
CA TRP A 34 3.34 4.20 2.52
C TRP A 34 3.84 2.87 1.97
N ASP A 35 4.65 3.00 0.93
CA ASP A 35 5.32 1.88 0.29
C ASP A 35 6.60 1.52 1.08
N PRO A 36 6.69 0.33 1.69
CA PRO A 36 7.88 -0.08 2.44
C PRO A 36 9.07 -0.42 1.51
N SER A 37 8.84 -0.65 0.21
CA SER A 37 9.88 -0.99 -0.76
C SER A 37 10.67 0.23 -1.26
N GLY A 38 10.13 1.43 -1.06
CA GLY A 38 10.76 2.69 -1.49
C GLY A 38 10.65 3.00 -2.98
N LEU A 39 9.76 2.32 -3.73
CA LEU A 39 9.40 2.69 -5.10
C LEU A 39 8.72 4.07 -5.13
N SER A 40 7.92 4.38 -4.10
CA SER A 40 7.39 5.72 -3.85
C SER A 40 7.97 6.35 -2.59
N LYS A 41 8.35 7.63 -2.67
CA LYS A 41 8.74 8.45 -1.51
C LYS A 41 7.57 9.18 -0.88
N GLU A 42 6.45 9.26 -1.60
CA GLU A 42 5.26 9.99 -1.16
C GLU A 42 4.37 9.09 -0.29
N LYS A 43 3.72 9.72 0.68
CA LYS A 43 2.72 9.07 1.53
C LYS A 43 1.33 9.50 1.06
N LEU A 44 0.41 8.55 1.02
CA LEU A 44 -0.99 8.83 0.72
C LEU A 44 -1.76 8.94 2.04
N VAL A 45 -2.46 10.04 2.25
CA VAL A 45 -3.38 10.22 3.38
C VAL A 45 -4.80 10.16 2.84
N LEU A 46 -5.62 9.28 3.41
CA LEU A 46 -7.02 9.13 3.00
C LEU A 46 -7.94 9.00 4.21
N PRO A 47 -9.22 9.36 4.07
CA PRO A 47 -10.20 9.14 5.12
C PRO A 47 -10.39 7.65 5.41
N LEU A 48 -10.63 7.29 6.66
CA LEU A 48 -10.73 5.89 7.11
C LEU A 48 -11.75 5.06 6.28
N ASN A 49 -12.85 5.67 5.83
CA ASN A 49 -13.87 4.99 5.05
C ASN A 49 -13.43 4.63 3.62
N TYR A 50 -12.28 5.10 3.10
CA TYR A 50 -11.74 4.63 1.82
C TYR A 50 -10.70 3.52 2.00
N PHE A 51 -10.24 3.28 3.23
CA PHE A 51 -9.14 2.36 3.50
C PHE A 51 -9.47 0.91 3.10
N PHE A 52 -10.71 0.46 3.31
CA PHE A 52 -11.13 -0.91 2.95
C PHE A 52 -10.98 -1.20 1.45
N ILE A 53 -11.18 -0.20 0.59
CA ILE A 53 -11.03 -0.34 -0.86
C ILE A 53 -9.56 -0.59 -1.19
N VAL A 54 -8.66 0.15 -0.55
CA VAL A 54 -7.21 -0.03 -0.72
C VAL A 54 -6.77 -1.40 -0.24
N GLN A 55 -7.21 -1.84 0.94
CA GLN A 55 -6.89 -3.17 1.47
C GLN A 55 -7.35 -4.29 0.53
N HIS A 56 -8.54 -4.17 -0.05
CA HIS A 56 -9.06 -5.12 -1.03
C HIS A 56 -8.15 -5.25 -2.26
N PHE A 57 -7.66 -4.13 -2.79
CA PHE A 57 -6.76 -4.13 -3.94
C PHE A 57 -5.31 -4.48 -3.60
N ASP A 58 -4.89 -4.30 -2.35
CA ASP A 58 -3.51 -4.57 -1.91
C ASP A 58 -3.22 -6.07 -1.70
N GLY A 59 -4.23 -6.93 -1.88
CA GLY A 59 -4.05 -8.38 -1.95
C GLY A 59 -4.15 -9.13 -0.62
N GLU A 60 -4.57 -8.47 0.46
CA GLU A 60 -4.83 -9.08 1.78
C GLU A 60 -6.31 -9.52 1.91
N HIS A 61 -6.85 -10.19 0.90
CA HIS A 61 -8.19 -10.81 0.94
C HIS A 61 -8.23 -12.17 0.25
#